data_AF-A0A1V1WZW4-F1
#
_entry.id   AF-A0A1V1WZW4-F1
#
_cell.length_a   1.000
_cell.length_b   1.000
_cell.length_c   1.000
_cell.angle_alpha   90.00
_cell.angle_beta   90.00
_cell.angle_gamma   90.00
#
_symmetry.space_group_name_H-M   'P 1'
#
loop_
_entity.id
_entity.type
_entity.pdbx_description
1 polymer ?
#
loop_
_entity_poly.entity_id
_entity_poly.type
_entity_poly.pdbx_seq_one_letter_code
_entity_poly.pdbx_strand_id
1 'polypeptide(L)' 'MIAILQYDVNKNIDLNTAICNFPKMEKKERIHYNTTLDVKLLKKLKFLSIEENKRHNELLEEAIELVLKKYENKSKE' A
#
# COMPACT_ATOMS: atom_id res chain seq x y z
N MET A 1 -23.77 -23.78 -1.55
CA MET A 1 -23.82 -22.55 -2.37
C MET A 1 -22.42 -22.19 -2.82
N ILE A 2 -22.02 -22.60 -4.03
CA ILE A 2 -20.83 -22.08 -4.71
C ILE A 2 -21.30 -21.75 -6.12
N ALA A 3 -21.43 -20.46 -6.41
CA ALA A 3 -21.80 -20.00 -7.75
C ALA A 3 -20.52 -19.91 -8.58
N ILE A 4 -20.29 -20.91 -9.43
CA ILE A 4 -19.29 -20.86 -10.48
C ILE A 4 -19.93 -20.04 -11.61
N LEU A 5 -19.55 -18.77 -11.75
CA LEU A 5 -20.00 -17.96 -12.87
C LEU A 5 -19.21 -18.37 -14.11
N GLN A 6 -19.93 -18.94 -15.09
CA GLN A 6 -19.44 -19.24 -16.42
C GLN A 6 -18.83 -18.00 -17.08
N TYR A 7 -17.58 -18.13 -17.54
CA TYR A 7 -16.92 -17.16 -18.40
C TYR A 7 -17.41 -17.38 -19.83
N ASP A 8 -18.17 -16.43 -20.36
CA ASP A 8 -18.77 -16.51 -21.68
C ASP A 8 -17.72 -16.24 -22.77
N VAL A 9 -17.55 -17.21 -23.67
CA VAL A 9 -16.63 -17.21 -24.80
C VAL A 9 -17.39 -16.60 -25.97
N ASN A 10 -16.89 -15.50 -26.55
CA ASN A 10 -17.42 -14.76 -27.72
C ASN A 10 -18.15 -13.45 -27.40
N LYS A 11 -17.41 -12.47 -26.90
CA LYS A 11 -17.69 -11.07 -27.26
C LYS A 11 -16.53 -10.57 -28.11
N ASN A 12 -16.85 -10.23 -29.34
CA ASN A 12 -15.94 -9.64 -30.32
C ASN A 12 -15.35 -8.35 -29.72
N ILE A 13 -14.10 -8.41 -29.25
CA ILE A 13 -13.42 -7.30 -28.58
C ILE A 13 -12.90 -6.37 -29.67
N ASP A 14 -13.62 -5.27 -29.87
CA ASP A 14 -13.12 -4.09 -30.53
C ASP A 14 -11.88 -3.59 -29.74
N LEU A 15 -10.69 -3.70 -30.33
CA LEU A 15 -9.39 -3.45 -29.68
C LEU A 15 -9.28 -2.06 -29.02
N ASN A 16 -10.12 -1.10 -29.44
CA ASN A 16 -10.14 0.25 -28.92
C ASN A 16 -11.06 0.44 -27.70
N THR A 17 -11.93 -0.51 -27.37
CA THR A 17 -12.82 -0.41 -26.20
C THR A 17 -12.19 -0.97 -24.92
N ALA A 18 -11.21 -1.88 -25.03
CA ALA A 18 -10.51 -2.48 -23.89
C ALA A 18 -9.48 -1.55 -23.22
N ILE A 19 -9.18 -0.40 -23.83
CA ILE A 19 -8.27 0.61 -23.28
C ILE A 19 -9.03 1.55 -22.30
N CYS A 20 -10.38 1.51 -22.34
CA CYS A 20 -11.26 2.23 -21.45
C CYS A 20 -11.60 1.40 -20.20
N ASN A 21 -11.37 1.98 -19.02
CA ASN A 21 -11.81 1.53 -17.67
C ASN A 21 -10.85 0.65 -16.85
N PHE A 22 -9.58 1.04 -16.74
CA PHE A 22 -8.87 0.76 -15.50
C PHE A 22 -9.45 1.65 -14.39
N PRO A 23 -9.92 1.10 -13.25
CA PRO A 23 -10.30 1.93 -12.12
C PRO A 23 -9.09 2.80 -11.75
N LYS A 24 -9.24 4.13 -11.88
CA LYS A 24 -8.22 5.07 -11.41
C LYS A 24 -8.06 4.83 -9.91
N MET A 25 -6.96 4.20 -9.51
CA MET A 25 -6.62 4.08 -8.09
C MET A 25 -6.54 5.49 -7.52
N GLU A 26 -7.33 5.74 -6.48
CA GLU A 26 -7.38 7.03 -5.80
C GLU A 26 -5.96 7.43 -5.38
N LYS A 27 -5.50 8.57 -5.92
CA LYS A 27 -4.14 9.04 -5.71
C LYS A 27 -4.07 9.60 -4.30
N LYS A 28 -3.47 8.85 -3.36
CA LYS A 28 -3.22 9.35 -2.00
C LYS A 28 -2.51 10.71 -2.06
N GLU A 29 -3.01 11.68 -1.28
CA GLU A 29 -2.32 12.95 -1.04
C GLU A 29 -1.01 12.65 -0.28
N ARG A 30 0.12 13.05 -0.85
CA ARG A 30 1.45 12.80 -0.29
C ARG A 30 2.17 14.13 -0.10
N ILE A 31 2.72 14.34 1.08
CA ILE A 31 3.52 15.52 1.42
C ILE A 31 4.95 15.05 1.72
N HIS A 32 5.94 15.79 1.23
CA HIS A 32 7.33 15.56 1.58
C HIS A 32 7.63 16.17 2.96
N TYR A 33 8.23 15.39 3.85
CA TYR A 33 8.61 15.86 5.18
C TYR A 33 10.06 15.46 5.48
N ASN A 34 10.83 16.40 6.02
CA ASN A 34 12.21 16.18 6.40
C ASN A 34 12.27 15.87 7.89
N THR A 35 13.00 14.81 8.26
CA THR A 35 13.18 14.41 9.67
C THR A 35 14.62 14.01 9.94
N THR A 36 15.06 14.21 11.18
CA THR A 36 16.34 13.71 11.67
C THR A 36 16.09 12.44 12.46
N LEU A 37 16.65 11.31 12.02
CA LEU A 37 16.49 9.99 12.65
C LEU A 37 17.86 9.40 13.01
N ASP A 38 17.90 8.52 14.00
CA ASP A 38 19.12 7.81 14.36
C ASP A 38 19.61 6.92 13.19
N VAL A 39 20.89 7.06 12.86
CA VAL A 39 21.59 6.28 11.83
C VAL A 39 21.45 4.77 12.06
N LYS A 40 21.46 4.31 13.32
CA LYS A 40 21.33 2.88 13.63
C LYS A 40 19.94 2.35 13.27
N LEU A 41 18.89 3.12 13.55
CA LEU A 41 17.51 2.76 13.21
C LEU A 41 17.30 2.75 11.71
N LEU A 42 17.81 3.77 11.01
CA LEU A 42 17.68 3.88 9.57
C LEU A 42 18.37 2.70 8.84
N LYS A 43 19.54 2.27 9.31
CA LYS A 43 20.23 1.08 8.78
C LYS A 43 19.38 -0.17 8.92
N LYS A 44 18.83 -0.43 10.11
CA LYS A 44 17.96 -1.59 10.36
C LYS A 44 16.72 -1.56 9.48
N LEU A 45 16.06 -0.40 9.37
CA LEU A 45 14.88 -0.23 8.53
C LEU A 45 15.18 -0.46 7.04
N LYS A 46 16.39 -0.07 6.59
CA LYS A 46 16.84 -0.35 5.22
C LYS A 46 17.07 -1.84 4.98
N PHE A 47 17.69 -2.56 5.91
CA PHE A 47 17.82 -4.02 5.78
C PHE A 47 16.45 -4.69 5.73
N LEU A 48 15.53 -4.30 6.61
CA LEU A 48 14.15 -4.79 6.62
C LEU A 48 13.42 -4.52 5.28
N SER A 49 13.65 -3.35 4.67
CA SER A 49 13.05 -3.05 3.36
C SER A 49 13.50 -3.99 2.24
N ILE A 50 14.74 -4.49 2.33
CA ILE A 50 15.29 -5.44 1.36
C ILE A 50 14.72 -6.84 1.63
N GLU A 51 14.66 -7.27 2.89
CA GLU A 51 14.13 -8.58 3.29
C GLU A 51 12.66 -8.74 2.91
N GLU A 52 11.84 -7.71 3.15
CA GLU A 52 10.41 -7.73 2.88
C GLU A 52 10.04 -7.29 1.44
N ASN A 53 11.04 -6.94 0.61
CA ASN A 53 10.85 -6.39 -0.73
C ASN A 53 9.85 -5.21 -0.78
N LYS A 54 9.89 -4.34 0.24
CA LYS A 54 9.01 -3.18 0.41
C LYS A 54 9.77 -1.88 0.20
N ARG A 55 9.08 -0.80 -0.18
CA ARG A 55 9.72 0.53 -0.25
C ARG A 55 9.97 1.05 1.16
N HIS A 56 11.11 1.72 1.33
CA HIS A 56 11.47 2.34 2.61
C HIS A 56 10.38 3.27 3.17
N ASN A 57 9.75 4.07 2.31
CA ASN A 57 8.66 4.96 2.72
C ASN A 57 7.41 4.20 3.18
N GLU A 58 7.10 3.04 2.58
CA GLU A 58 5.95 2.23 2.99
C GLU A 58 6.16 1.67 4.41
N LEU A 59 7.38 1.24 4.74
CA LEU A 59 7.71 0.80 6.09
C LEU A 59 7.72 1.95 7.11
N LEU A 60 8.09 3.17 6.70
CA LEU A 60 7.98 4.35 7.57
C LEU A 60 6.51 4.70 7.85
N GLU A 61 5.65 4.69 6.84
CA GLU A 61 4.21 4.88 7.00
C GLU A 61 3.61 3.80 7.93
N GLU A 62 3.97 2.53 7.72
CA GLU A 62 3.55 1.41 8.58
C GLU A 62 4.00 1.60 10.04
N ALA A 63 5.25 2.03 10.26
CA ALA A 63 5.76 2.30 11.60
C ALA A 63 5.00 3.45 12.30
N ILE A 64 4.63 4.50 11.56
CA ILE A 64 3.82 5.61 12.09
C ILE A 64 2.43 5.13 12.49
N GLU A 65 1.76 4.35 11.64
CA GLU A 65 0.43 3.78 11.93
C GLU A 65 0.46 2.90 13.19
N LEU A 66 1.47 2.04 13.33
CA LEU A 66 1.66 1.20 14.52
C LEU A 66 1.84 2.02 15.80
N VAL A 67 2.60 3.12 15.72
CA VAL A 67 2.78 4.03 16.85
C VAL A 67 1.47 4.72 17.21
N LEU A 68 0.73 5.27 16.25
CA LEU A 68 -0.56 5.93 16.50
C LEU A 68 -1.55 4.97 17.14
N LYS A 69 -1.70 3.76 16.58
CA LYS A 69 -2.58 2.72 17.12
C LYS A 69 -2.21 2.33 18.56
N LYS A 70 -0.92 2.26 18.88
CA LYS A 70 -0.44 2.00 20.24
C LYS A 70 -0.92 3.05 21.24
N TYR A 71 -1.02 4.31 20.84
CA TYR A 71 -1.48 5.39 21.71
C TYR A 71 -3.01 5.55 21.74
N GLU A 72 -3.70 5.29 20.63
CA GLU A 72 -5.17 5.25 20.61
C GLU A 72 -5.73 4.21 21.60
N ASN A 73 -5.10 3.04 21.67
CA ASN A 73 -5.51 1.99 22.60
C ASN A 73 -5.24 2.36 24.07
N LYS A 74 -4.24 3.20 24.36
CA LYS A 74 -3.96 3.68 25.72
C LYS A 74 -4.94 4.74 26.21
N SER A 75 -5.60 5.46 25.30
CA SER A 75 -6.59 6.50 25.66
C SER A 75 -7.99 5.96 25.94
N LYS A 76 -8.23 4.66 25.75
CA LYS A 76 -9.53 4.00 25.96
C LYS A 76 -9.62 3.18 27.25
N GLU A 77 -8.57 3.22 28.08
CA GLU A 77 -8.54 2.71 29.47
C GLU A 77 -8.56 3.88 30.45
#